data_AF-A0A7K2M8K9-F1
#
_entry.id   AF-A0A7K2M8K9-F1
#
_cell.length_a   1.000
_cell.length_b   1.000
_cell.length_c   1.000
_cell.angle_alpha   90.00
_cell.angle_beta   90.00
_cell.angle_gamma   90.00
#
_symmetry.space_group_name_H-M   'P 1'
#
loop_
_entity.id
_entity.type
_entity.pdbx_description
1 polymer ?
#
loop_
_entity_poly.entity_id
_entity_poly.type
_entity_poly.pdbx_seq_one_letter_code
_entity_poly.pdbx_strand_id
1 'polypeptide(L)'
;MRSRTTLAALALTALAVAVPRADAGEFGPLPPANPYTAATGTATMHGDTANSDTTPYAGTGTGAVAYRRTALQSACPTVTAGGDGLVVALCTRIFGRNPVVHLLDLADGDRLASYDLPKGSLFGGVYAYLDHDDRLVTVDPDGNLLRIGHHRTAA
;
A
#
# COMPACT_ATOMS: atom_id res chain seq x y z
N MET A 1 18.97 -16.90 67.69
CA MET A 1 18.42 -15.53 67.71
C MET A 1 19.40 -14.58 67.02
N ARG A 2 18.87 -13.61 66.23
CA ARG A 2 19.51 -12.54 65.41
C ARG A 2 20.01 -12.98 64.01
N SER A 3 19.20 -12.89 62.92
CA SER A 3 18.62 -11.74 62.18
C SER A 3 19.61 -11.17 61.12
N ARG A 4 19.52 -11.60 59.85
CA ARG A 4 18.88 -10.94 58.66
C ARG A 4 19.60 -9.70 58.12
N THR A 5 20.09 -9.76 56.88
CA THR A 5 19.79 -8.90 55.67
C THR A 5 20.94 -9.03 54.64
N THR A 6 20.81 -9.83 53.57
CA THR A 6 20.40 -9.45 52.19
C THR A 6 21.15 -8.29 51.54
N LEU A 7 21.84 -8.56 50.43
CA LEU A 7 21.90 -7.71 49.23
C LEU A 7 22.36 -8.57 48.04
N ALA A 8 21.39 -9.10 47.31
CA ALA A 8 21.58 -9.70 46.00
C ALA A 8 21.65 -8.57 44.96
N ALA A 9 22.80 -8.41 44.31
CA ALA A 9 22.95 -7.50 43.19
C ALA A 9 22.46 -8.20 41.91
N LEU A 10 21.18 -7.99 41.56
CA LEU A 10 20.68 -8.32 40.23
C LEU A 10 21.25 -7.31 39.24
N ALA A 11 22.26 -7.73 38.47
CA ALA A 11 22.68 -7.02 37.27
C ALA A 11 21.63 -7.22 36.17
N LEU A 12 20.66 -6.29 36.06
CA LEU A 12 19.84 -6.16 34.87
C LEU A 12 20.73 -5.59 33.75
N THR A 13 21.34 -6.47 32.96
CA THR A 13 21.87 -6.10 31.64
C THR A 13 20.67 -5.82 30.74
N ALA A 14 20.30 -4.55 30.61
CA ALA A 14 19.37 -4.10 29.59
C ALA A 14 19.98 -4.40 28.21
N LEU A 15 19.49 -5.44 27.54
CA LEU A 15 19.66 -5.58 26.09
C LEU A 15 18.90 -4.40 25.47
N ALA A 16 19.59 -3.28 25.29
CA ALA A 16 19.15 -2.24 24.39
C ALA A 16 19.19 -2.82 22.98
N VAL A 17 18.06 -3.35 22.51
CA VAL A 17 17.85 -3.63 21.10
C VAL A 17 18.03 -2.29 20.39
N ALA A 18 19.16 -2.12 19.73
CA ALA A 18 19.41 -0.97 18.89
C ALA A 18 18.43 -1.04 17.72
N VAL A 19 17.28 -0.40 17.86
CA VAL A 19 16.37 -0.16 16.74
C VAL A 19 17.13 0.79 15.81
N PRO A 20 17.46 0.40 14.57
CA PRO A 20 18.11 1.30 13.64
C PRO A 20 17.20 2.52 13.47
N ARG A 21 17.70 3.70 13.85
CA ARG A 21 17.04 4.96 13.51
C ARG A 21 17.20 5.13 12.01
N ALA A 22 16.10 5.09 11.27
CA ALA A 22 16.09 5.58 9.90
C ALA A 22 16.63 7.00 9.91
N ASP A 23 17.57 7.30 9.02
CA ASP A 23 18.12 8.64 8.84
C ASP A 23 16.96 9.56 8.46
N ALA A 24 16.52 10.37 9.43
CA ALA A 24 15.44 11.32 9.21
C ALA A 24 16.05 12.45 8.38
N GLY A 25 15.68 12.51 7.09
CA GLY A 25 16.03 13.65 6.25
C GLY A 25 15.47 14.96 6.82
N GLU A 26 15.66 16.06 6.10
CA GLU A 26 15.19 17.40 6.49
C GLU A 26 13.72 17.44 6.96
N PHE A 27 12.88 16.55 6.44
CA PHE A 27 11.44 16.46 6.72
C PHE A 27 11.05 15.49 7.84
N GLY A 28 12.02 14.92 8.56
CA GLY A 28 11.77 13.90 9.58
C GLY A 28 11.68 12.48 9.01
N PRO A 29 11.48 11.47 9.87
CA PRO A 29 11.33 10.09 9.42
C PRO A 29 9.97 9.85 8.78
N LEU A 30 9.91 8.93 7.81
CA LEU A 30 8.65 8.40 7.31
C LEU A 30 7.89 7.66 8.42
N PRO A 31 6.55 7.56 8.33
CA PRO A 31 5.78 6.72 9.23
C PRO A 31 6.28 5.26 9.23
N PRO A 32 6.16 4.54 10.36
CA PRO A 32 6.51 3.13 10.40
C PRO A 32 5.73 2.32 9.37
N ALA A 33 6.43 1.41 8.67
CA ALA A 33 5.79 0.49 7.74
C ALA A 33 4.87 -0.48 8.49
N ASN A 34 3.67 -0.71 7.95
CA ASN A 34 2.77 -1.75 8.45
C ASN A 34 3.14 -3.09 7.80
N PRO A 35 3.44 -4.14 8.58
CA PRO A 35 3.89 -5.43 8.02
C PRO A 35 2.80 -6.18 7.22
N TYR A 36 1.54 -5.73 7.28
CA TYR A 36 0.43 -6.35 6.55
C TYR A 36 0.04 -5.61 5.28
N THR A 37 0.72 -4.50 4.95
CA THR A 37 0.55 -3.78 3.68
C THR A 37 1.74 -4.00 2.76
N ALA A 38 1.56 -3.76 1.47
CA ALA A 38 2.64 -3.68 0.51
C ALA A 38 3.62 -2.54 0.85
N ALA A 39 4.62 -2.33 0.00
CA ALA A 39 5.67 -1.34 0.21
C ALA A 39 5.12 0.10 0.41
N THR A 40 5.67 0.78 1.43
CA THR A 40 5.46 2.22 1.65
C THR A 40 5.75 3.02 0.38
N GLY A 41 4.89 3.98 0.07
CA GLY A 41 4.92 4.83 -1.11
C GLY A 41 4.03 4.35 -2.26
N THR A 42 3.67 3.06 -2.31
CA THR A 42 2.80 2.51 -3.37
C THR A 42 1.62 1.67 -2.86
N ALA A 43 1.54 1.40 -1.56
CA ALA A 43 0.54 0.49 -1.00
C ALA A 43 -0.88 1.08 -0.88
N THR A 44 -1.02 2.40 -0.78
CA THR A 44 -2.30 3.10 -0.59
C THR A 44 -2.39 4.32 -1.51
N MET A 45 -3.57 4.95 -1.63
CA MET A 45 -3.72 6.21 -2.37
C MET A 45 -2.86 7.35 -1.81
N HIS A 46 -2.46 7.25 -0.54
CA HIS A 46 -1.67 8.24 0.20
C HIS A 46 -0.27 7.71 0.53
N GLY A 47 0.21 6.73 -0.23
CA GLY A 47 1.53 6.11 -0.10
C GLY A 47 1.65 5.11 1.05
N ASP A 48 1.10 5.39 2.22
CA ASP A 48 1.22 4.54 3.40
C ASP A 48 -0.06 4.48 4.26
N THR A 49 0.00 3.71 5.35
CA THR A 49 -1.13 3.52 6.27
C THR A 49 -1.38 4.69 7.21
N ALA A 50 -0.45 5.65 7.29
CA ALA A 50 -0.62 6.90 8.04
C ALA A 50 -1.16 8.04 7.16
N ASN A 51 -1.40 7.77 5.87
CA ASN A 51 -1.78 8.75 4.86
C ASN A 51 -0.82 9.95 4.83
N SER A 52 0.48 9.69 4.82
CA SER A 52 1.47 10.79 4.89
C SER A 52 1.56 11.63 3.62
N ASP A 53 1.10 11.10 2.47
CA ASP A 53 1.36 11.68 1.15
C ASP A 53 2.86 11.83 0.85
N THR A 54 3.69 10.98 1.45
CA THR A 54 5.14 10.93 1.24
C THR A 54 5.57 9.61 0.60
N THR A 55 6.76 9.61 0.02
CA THR A 55 7.31 8.44 -0.68
C THR A 55 8.80 8.26 -0.35
N PRO A 56 9.27 7.02 -0.13
CA PRO A 56 10.70 6.73 0.00
C PRO A 56 11.43 6.75 -1.35
N TYR A 57 10.70 6.82 -2.47
CA TYR A 57 11.28 6.78 -3.80
C TYR A 57 11.82 8.15 -4.22
N ALA A 58 12.92 8.14 -4.97
CA ALA A 58 13.49 9.36 -5.54
C ALA A 58 12.47 10.04 -6.48
N GLY A 59 12.41 11.38 -6.41
CA GLY A 59 11.62 12.16 -7.35
C GLY A 59 12.15 12.07 -8.79
N THR A 60 11.38 12.57 -9.75
CA THR A 60 11.68 12.48 -11.19
C THR A 60 12.90 13.31 -11.64
N GLY A 61 13.53 14.09 -10.75
CA GLY A 61 14.62 14.99 -11.07
C GLY A 61 14.19 16.15 -11.97
N THR A 62 15.15 16.76 -12.68
CA THR A 62 14.95 17.91 -13.57
C THR A 62 14.98 17.55 -15.06
N GLY A 63 15.11 16.27 -15.40
CA GLY A 63 15.17 15.79 -16.77
C GLY A 63 13.80 15.73 -17.46
N ALA A 64 13.80 15.37 -18.74
CA ALA A 64 12.56 15.11 -19.47
C ALA A 64 11.85 13.88 -18.87
N VAL A 65 10.52 13.99 -18.70
CA VAL A 65 9.67 12.90 -18.22
C VAL A 65 8.95 12.26 -19.40
N ALA A 66 9.14 10.96 -19.59
CA ALA A 66 8.32 10.18 -20.50
C ALA A 66 6.97 9.90 -19.84
N TYR A 67 5.88 10.13 -20.56
CA TYR A 67 4.53 9.84 -20.07
C TYR A 67 3.71 9.13 -21.15
N ARG A 68 2.76 8.32 -20.69
CA ARG A 68 1.76 7.67 -21.53
C ARG A 68 0.39 7.81 -20.90
N ARG A 69 -0.65 7.77 -21.74
CA ARG A 69 -2.04 7.86 -21.31
C ARG A 69 -2.82 6.66 -21.80
N THR A 70 -3.44 5.95 -20.86
CA THR A 70 -4.35 4.84 -21.13
C THR A 70 -5.78 5.29 -20.84
N ALA A 71 -6.66 5.20 -21.84
CA ALA A 71 -8.05 5.62 -21.71
C ALA A 71 -8.90 4.48 -21.12
N LEU A 72 -9.00 4.44 -19.79
CA LEU A 72 -9.75 3.39 -19.07
C LEU A 72 -11.28 3.60 -19.04
N GLN A 73 -11.76 4.76 -19.50
CA GLN A 73 -13.17 5.18 -19.41
C GLN A 73 -13.71 5.14 -17.96
N SER A 74 -12.83 5.42 -17.00
CA SER A 74 -13.09 5.35 -15.57
C SER A 74 -12.35 6.48 -14.83
N ALA A 75 -12.85 6.89 -13.68
CA ALA A 75 -12.12 7.70 -12.71
C ALA A 75 -11.45 6.77 -11.69
N CYS A 76 -10.14 6.89 -11.50
CA CYS A 76 -9.33 5.97 -10.69
C CYS A 76 -8.80 6.69 -9.44
N PRO A 77 -9.58 6.79 -8.36
CA PRO A 77 -9.14 7.49 -7.14
C PRO A 77 -8.00 6.75 -6.41
N THR A 78 -7.88 5.44 -6.61
CA THR A 78 -6.85 4.63 -5.93
C THR A 78 -6.01 3.93 -6.98
N VAL A 79 -4.73 4.30 -7.00
CA VAL A 79 -3.73 3.72 -7.89
C VAL A 79 -2.58 3.28 -7.00
N THR A 80 -2.30 1.99 -7.00
CA THR A 80 -1.24 1.36 -6.23
C THR A 80 -0.33 0.57 -7.15
N ALA A 81 0.85 0.17 -6.66
CA ALA A 81 1.76 -0.69 -7.40
C ALA A 81 2.33 -1.78 -6.48
N GLY A 82 2.24 -3.02 -6.96
CA GLY A 82 2.76 -4.20 -6.25
C GLY A 82 4.28 -4.34 -6.41
N GLY A 83 4.88 -5.20 -5.60
CA GLY A 83 6.30 -5.54 -5.69
C GLY A 83 6.69 -6.25 -6.98
N ASP A 84 5.71 -6.80 -7.70
CA ASP A 84 5.87 -7.42 -9.02
C ASP A 84 5.95 -6.44 -10.19
N GLY A 85 5.87 -5.14 -9.92
CA GLY A 85 5.97 -4.10 -10.94
C GLY A 85 4.70 -3.94 -11.77
N LEU A 86 3.54 -4.39 -11.29
CA LEU A 86 2.24 -4.12 -11.90
C LEU A 86 1.48 -3.03 -11.13
N VAL A 87 0.71 -2.23 -11.87
CA VAL A 87 -0.16 -1.20 -11.29
C VAL A 87 -1.55 -1.77 -11.09
N VAL A 88 -2.09 -1.63 -9.88
CA VAL A 88 -3.46 -2.02 -9.55
C VAL A 88 -4.27 -0.76 -9.27
N ALA A 89 -5.25 -0.49 -10.12
CA ALA A 89 -6.07 0.72 -10.04
C ALA A 89 -7.52 0.37 -9.74
N LEU A 90 -8.03 0.82 -8.59
CA LEU A 90 -9.46 0.80 -8.31
C LEU A 90 -10.10 2.05 -8.90
N CYS A 91 -11.05 1.83 -9.80
CA CYS A 91 -11.71 2.87 -10.55
C CYS A 91 -13.23 2.73 -10.50
N THR A 92 -13.92 3.80 -10.90
CA THR A 92 -15.36 3.81 -11.17
C THR A 92 -15.55 4.16 -12.64
N ARG A 93 -16.25 3.32 -13.39
CA ARG A 93 -16.56 3.59 -14.80
C ARG A 93 -17.36 4.88 -14.95
N ILE A 94 -17.04 5.67 -15.97
CA ILE A 94 -17.79 6.89 -16.29
C ILE A 94 -19.24 6.55 -16.62
N PHE A 95 -19.44 5.52 -17.45
CA PHE A 95 -20.76 4.99 -17.77
C PHE A 95 -21.17 3.89 -16.78
N GLY A 96 -22.43 3.87 -16.37
CA GLY A 96 -22.97 2.89 -15.41
C GLY A 96 -22.52 3.09 -13.95
N ARG A 97 -21.36 3.74 -13.72
CA ARG A 97 -20.77 4.01 -12.40
C ARG A 97 -20.46 2.73 -11.62
N ASN A 98 -20.09 1.67 -12.34
CA ASN A 98 -19.69 0.41 -11.74
C ASN A 98 -18.23 0.51 -11.25
N PRO A 99 -17.94 0.08 -10.01
CA PRO A 99 -16.56 -0.05 -9.55
C PRO A 99 -15.85 -1.18 -10.33
N VAL A 100 -14.57 -0.98 -10.61
CA VAL A 100 -13.74 -1.89 -11.39
C VAL A 100 -12.29 -1.80 -10.94
N VAL A 101 -11.64 -2.94 -10.80
CA VAL A 101 -10.18 -3.03 -10.61
C VAL A 101 -9.54 -3.22 -11.98
N HIS A 102 -8.53 -2.44 -12.30
CA HIS A 102 -7.69 -2.61 -13.48
C HIS A 102 -6.29 -3.03 -13.05
N LEU A 103 -5.74 -4.02 -13.77
CA LEU A 103 -4.33 -4.38 -13.70
C LEU A 103 -3.65 -3.78 -14.93
N LEU A 104 -2.63 -2.97 -14.74
CA LEU A 104 -1.89 -2.29 -15.81
C LEU A 104 -0.42 -2.69 -15.78
N ASP A 105 0.18 -2.79 -16.96
CA ASP A 105 1.62 -2.94 -17.10
C ASP A 105 2.31 -1.61 -16.77
N LEU A 106 3.36 -1.64 -15.96
CA LEU A 106 4.10 -0.44 -15.57
C LEU A 106 4.95 0.14 -16.70
N ALA A 107 5.37 -0.69 -17.67
CA ALA A 107 6.26 -0.28 -18.75
C ALA A 107 5.57 0.59 -19.79
N ASP A 108 4.32 0.26 -20.15
CA ASP A 108 3.57 0.95 -21.21
C ASP A 108 2.19 1.48 -20.77
N GLY A 109 1.73 1.11 -19.58
CA GLY A 109 0.42 1.50 -19.03
C GLY A 109 -0.75 0.74 -19.64
N ASP A 110 -0.52 -0.30 -20.43
CA ASP A 110 -1.58 -1.08 -21.06
C ASP A 110 -2.34 -1.91 -20.03
N ARG A 111 -3.64 -2.09 -20.26
CA ARG A 111 -4.50 -2.87 -19.37
C ARG A 111 -4.31 -4.36 -19.64
N LEU A 112 -3.75 -5.06 -18.67
CA LEU A 112 -3.54 -6.51 -18.69
C LEU A 112 -4.82 -7.28 -18.33
N ALA A 113 -5.56 -6.79 -17.33
CA ALA A 113 -6.80 -7.41 -16.87
C ALA A 113 -7.76 -6.40 -16.23
N SER A 114 -9.01 -6.82 -16.02
CA SER A 114 -9.97 -6.08 -15.21
C SER A 114 -10.90 -7.00 -14.44
N TYR A 115 -11.32 -6.56 -13.26
CA TYR A 115 -12.27 -7.26 -12.41
C TYR A 115 -13.41 -6.33 -12.00
N ASP A 116 -14.64 -6.74 -12.30
CA ASP A 116 -15.83 -5.96 -11.97
C ASP A 116 -16.25 -6.19 -10.53
N LEU A 117 -16.52 -5.09 -9.84
CA LEU A 117 -17.01 -5.11 -8.47
C LEU A 117 -18.53 -4.88 -8.46
N PRO A 118 -19.25 -5.48 -7.50
CA PRO A 118 -20.67 -5.20 -7.32
C PRO A 118 -20.92 -3.71 -7.12
N LYS A 119 -21.99 -3.20 -7.76
CA LYS A 119 -22.39 -1.80 -7.62
C LYS A 119 -23.18 -1.61 -6.33
N GLY A 120 -22.88 -0.56 -5.57
CA GLY A 120 -23.65 -0.17 -4.41
C GLY A 120 -23.03 1.04 -3.69
N SER A 121 -23.21 1.13 -2.37
CA SER A 121 -22.63 2.23 -1.58
C SER A 121 -21.11 2.24 -1.69
N LEU A 122 -20.54 3.37 -2.11
CA LEU A 122 -19.09 3.57 -2.24
C LEU A 122 -18.41 3.94 -0.91
N PHE A 123 -19.17 4.16 0.16
CA PHE A 123 -18.61 4.54 1.45
C PHE A 123 -17.70 3.41 1.98
N GLY A 124 -16.38 3.63 1.93
CA GLY A 124 -15.34 2.70 2.35
C GLY A 124 -14.59 2.03 1.19
N GLY A 125 -15.31 1.61 0.13
CA GLY A 125 -14.72 0.81 -0.96
C GLY A 125 -13.64 1.53 -1.77
N VAL A 126 -13.67 2.86 -1.85
CA VAL A 126 -12.68 3.63 -2.61
C VAL A 126 -11.30 3.68 -1.94
N TYR A 127 -11.19 3.49 -0.62
CA TYR A 127 -9.92 3.48 0.12
C TYR A 127 -9.28 2.09 0.14
N ALA A 128 -9.07 1.54 -1.06
CA ALA A 128 -8.36 0.29 -1.20
C ALA A 128 -6.86 0.43 -0.92
N TYR A 129 -6.23 -0.68 -0.54
CA TYR A 129 -4.78 -0.79 -0.36
C TYR A 129 -4.27 -2.14 -0.87
N LEU A 130 -2.97 -2.27 -1.08
CA LEU A 130 -2.33 -3.56 -1.31
C LEU A 130 -1.87 -4.18 0.02
N ASP A 131 -2.24 -5.43 0.27
CA ASP A 131 -1.66 -6.18 1.37
C ASP A 131 -0.23 -6.66 1.06
N HIS A 132 0.44 -7.23 2.05
CA HIS A 132 1.82 -7.74 1.93
C HIS A 132 2.02 -8.86 0.89
N ASP A 133 0.94 -9.40 0.30
CA ASP A 133 0.95 -10.37 -0.79
C ASP A 133 0.61 -9.71 -2.14
N ASP A 134 0.67 -8.38 -2.24
CA ASP A 134 0.31 -7.57 -3.41
C ASP A 134 -1.15 -7.74 -3.89
N ARG A 135 -2.07 -8.12 -2.98
CA ARG A 135 -3.49 -8.22 -3.29
C ARG A 135 -4.21 -6.93 -2.95
N LEU A 136 -5.09 -6.47 -3.84
CA LEU A 136 -5.95 -5.33 -3.55
C LEU A 136 -7.02 -5.72 -2.52
N VAL A 137 -7.02 -4.99 -1.41
CA VAL A 137 -7.99 -5.11 -0.33
C VAL A 137 -8.98 -3.96 -0.41
N THR A 138 -10.28 -4.28 -0.45
CA THR A 138 -11.38 -3.32 -0.49
C THR A 138 -12.61 -3.91 0.21
N VAL A 139 -13.70 -3.14 0.27
CA VAL A 139 -15.00 -3.61 0.78
C VAL A 139 -16.05 -3.53 -0.32
N ASP A 140 -16.90 -4.54 -0.38
CA ASP A 140 -18.06 -4.56 -1.27
C ASP A 140 -19.26 -3.81 -0.66
N PRO A 141 -20.36 -3.61 -1.42
CA PRO A 141 -21.55 -2.93 -0.92
C PRO A 141 -22.25 -3.57 0.28
N ASP A 142 -22.03 -4.87 0.52
CA ASP A 142 -22.61 -5.61 1.63
C ASP A 142 -21.70 -5.57 2.88
N GLY A 143 -20.53 -4.93 2.77
CA GLY A 143 -19.54 -4.80 3.83
C GLY A 143 -18.58 -5.99 3.93
N ASN A 144 -18.52 -6.86 2.91
CA ASN A 144 -17.55 -7.94 2.89
C ASN A 144 -16.17 -7.41 2.52
N LEU A 145 -15.15 -7.89 3.23
CA LEU A 145 -13.76 -7.63 2.88
C LEU A 145 -13.36 -8.50 1.69
N LEU A 146 -12.96 -7.85 0.60
CA LEU A 146 -12.46 -8.52 -0.60
C LEU A 146 -10.93 -8.46 -0.63
N ARG A 147 -10.29 -9.56 -1.03
CA ARG A 147 -8.87 -9.61 -1.40
C ARG A 147 -8.75 -10.08 -2.83
N ILE A 148 -8.24 -9.23 -3.71
CA ILE A 148 -8.21 -9.44 -5.15
C ILE A 148 -6.74 -9.54 -5.56
N GLY A 149 -6.30 -10.76 -5.83
CA GLY A 149 -4.97 -11.02 -6.38
C GLY A 149 -5.01 -11.22 -7.89
N HIS A 150 -3.84 -11.15 -8.51
CA HIS A 150 -3.62 -11.48 -9.91
C HIS A 150 -2.55 -12.57 -10.04
N HIS A 151 -2.59 -13.31 -11.13
CA HIS A 151 -1.60 -14.32 -11.47
C HIS A 151 -1.48 -14.42 -12.99
N ARG A 152 -0.28 -14.77 -13.47
CA ARG A 152 -0.09 -15.14 -14.86
C ARG A 152 -0.60 -16.57 -15.06
N THR A 153 -1.47 -16.77 -16.04
CA THR A 153 -1.80 -18.11 -16.52
C THR A 153 -0.62 -18.62 -17.35
N ALA A 154 -0.22 -19.88 -17.16
CA ALA A 154 0.81 -20.49 -18.00
C ALA A 154 0.34 -20.50 -19.47
N ALA A 155 1.29 -20.30 -20.39
CA ALA A 155 1.05 -20.35 -21.83
C ALA A 155 0.85 -21.79 -22.34
#